data_AF-A0A453QPK9-F1
#
_entry.id   AF-A0A453QPK9-F1
#
_cell.length_a   1.000
_cell.length_b   1.000
_cell.length_c   1.000
_cell.angle_alpha   90.00
_cell.angle_beta   90.00
_cell.angle_gamma   90.00
#
_symmetry.space_group_name_H-M   'P 1'
#
loop_
_entity.id
_entity.type
_entity.pdbx_description
1 polymer ?
#
loop_
_entity_poly.entity_id
_entity_poly.type
_entity_poly.pdbx_seq_one_letter_code
_entity_poly.pdbx_strand_id
1 'polypeptide(L)'
;MTNIPVFLIGHVTKTGDIAGPRVLEHIVDVVLYMEGERCLSHRLLRSAKNRFGSTDELGVFEMSEHGLQAVLNPSEMFLTEHDSDSEILAGLAVAVVLDGSRTFAIEVQALSVPGSLGQGKVVGTKSKRV
;
A
#
# COMPACT_ATOMS: atom_id res chain seq x y z
N MET A 1 32.88 -20.52 5.48
CA MET A 1 31.48 -20.07 5.36
C MET A 1 31.32 -19.41 4.02
N THR A 2 30.50 -19.98 3.12
CA THR A 2 30.21 -19.41 1.81
C THR A 2 29.33 -18.19 2.01
N ASN A 3 29.86 -16.98 1.83
CA ASN A 3 29.16 -15.71 2.00
C ASN A 3 28.14 -15.48 0.86
N ILE A 4 27.14 -16.35 0.79
CA ILE A 4 26.16 -16.41 -0.31
C ILE A 4 24.82 -15.90 0.24
N PRO A 5 24.21 -14.88 -0.38
CA PRO A 5 22.86 -14.46 -0.02
C PRO A 5 21.85 -15.54 -0.39
N VAL A 6 20.91 -15.83 0.52
CA VAL A 6 19.86 -16.83 0.32
C VAL A 6 18.50 -16.16 0.41
N PHE A 7 17.64 -16.41 -0.58
CA PHE A 7 16.25 -15.95 -0.59
C PHE A 7 15.32 -17.11 -0.26
N LEU A 8 14.39 -16.88 0.67
CA LEU A 8 13.34 -17.84 1.01
C LEU A 8 11.99 -17.23 0.67
N ILE A 9 11.14 -18.00 -0.02
CA ILE A 9 9.80 -17.57 -0.42
C ILE A 9 8.78 -18.31 0.43
N GLY A 10 7.98 -17.58 1.19
CA GLY A 10 6.91 -18.12 2.01
C GLY A 10 5.54 -17.62 1.54
N HIS A 11 4.67 -18.51 1.11
CA HIS A 11 3.28 -18.17 0.78
C HIS A 11 2.42 -18.16 2.05
N VAL A 12 1.64 -17.09 2.23
CA VAL A 12 0.66 -17.00 3.33
C VAL A 12 -0.60 -17.77 2.95
N THR A 13 -0.86 -18.89 3.60
CA THR A 13 -2.05 -19.71 3.38
C THR A 13 -3.03 -19.60 4.56
N LYS A 14 -4.31 -19.88 4.30
CA LYS A 14 -5.36 -19.80 5.34
C LYS A 14 -5.36 -21.00 6.31
N THR A 15 -4.70 -22.10 5.96
CA THR A 15 -4.86 -23.38 6.66
C THR A 15 -3.83 -23.61 7.77
N GLY A 16 -2.79 -22.79 7.92
CA GLY A 16 -1.89 -22.84 9.09
C GLY A 16 -1.06 -24.12 9.25
N ASP A 17 -1.20 -25.10 8.33
CA ASP A 17 -0.54 -26.41 8.40
C ASP A 17 0.98 -26.36 8.21
N ILE A 18 1.46 -25.31 7.55
CA ILE A 18 2.88 -24.97 7.51
C ILE A 18 3.06 -23.93 8.60
N ALA A 19 3.88 -24.23 9.62
CA ALA A 19 4.42 -23.25 10.55
C ALA A 19 4.80 -22.00 9.74
N GLY A 20 3.92 -20.99 9.77
CA GLY A 20 3.84 -20.04 8.65
C GLY A 20 5.13 -19.27 8.43
N PRO A 21 5.24 -18.47 7.35
CA PRO A 21 6.36 -17.55 7.17
C PRO A 21 6.69 -16.75 8.43
N ARG A 22 5.68 -16.49 9.28
CA ARG A 22 5.80 -15.90 10.61
C ARG A 22 6.77 -16.60 11.57
N VAL A 23 6.87 -17.92 11.55
CA VAL A 23 7.81 -18.66 12.41
C VAL A 23 9.25 -18.44 11.96
N LEU A 24 9.46 -18.25 10.66
CA LEU A 24 10.78 -17.98 10.08
C LEU A 24 11.27 -16.55 10.36
N GLU A 25 10.38 -15.60 10.65
CA GLU A 25 10.73 -14.18 10.85
C GLU A 25 11.78 -13.95 11.93
N HIS A 26 11.74 -14.76 12.99
CA HIS A 26 12.66 -14.62 14.10
C HIS A 26 14.07 -15.15 13.78
N ILE A 27 14.18 -16.11 12.86
CA ILE A 27 15.44 -16.80 12.53
C ILE A 27 16.16 -16.25 11.29
N VAL A 28 15.51 -15.39 10.50
CA VAL A 28 16.13 -14.75 9.32
C VAL A 28 16.66 -13.35 9.62
N ASP A 29 17.58 -12.85 8.79
CA ASP A 29 18.13 -11.50 8.95
C ASP A 29 17.23 -10.40 8.36
N VAL A 30 16.50 -10.72 7.29
CA VAL A 30 15.61 -9.79 6.59
C VAL A 30 14.25 -10.47 6.35
N VAL A 31 13.16 -9.74 6.62
CA VAL A 31 11.78 -10.16 6.37
C VAL A 31 11.11 -9.10 5.50
N LEU A 32 10.67 -9.53 4.31
CA LEU A 32 9.95 -8.68 3.36
C LEU A 32 8.55 -9.24 3.13
N TYR A 33 7.56 -8.36 3.10
CA TYR A 33 6.18 -8.67 2.79
C TYR A 33 5.78 -8.03 1.48
N MET A 34 5.24 -8.82 0.56
CA MET A 34 4.59 -8.31 -0.64
C MET A 34 3.08 -8.30 -0.41
N GLU A 35 2.53 -7.11 -0.29
CA GLU A 35 1.11 -6.85 -0.07
C GLU A 35 0.49 -6.33 -1.37
N GLY A 36 -0.80 -6.57 -1.57
CA GLY A 36 -1.54 -6.00 -2.69
C GLY A 36 -3.02 -6.21 -2.49
N GLU A 37 -3.81 -5.18 -2.81
CA GLU A 37 -5.26 -5.29 -2.84
C GLU A 37 -5.70 -5.97 -4.14
N ARG A 38 -6.81 -6.72 -4.10
CA ARG A 38 -7.26 -7.50 -5.26
C ARG A 38 -7.67 -6.64 -6.46
N CYS A 39 -8.09 -5.41 -6.21
CA CYS A 39 -8.62 -4.51 -7.22
C CYS A 39 -7.55 -3.58 -7.82
N LEU A 40 -6.34 -3.56 -7.27
CA LEU A 40 -5.27 -2.67 -7.70
C LEU A 40 -4.17 -3.52 -8.35
N SER A 41 -3.68 -3.11 -9.52
CA SER A 41 -2.51 -3.70 -10.20
C SER A 41 -1.21 -3.56 -9.40
N HIS A 42 -1.24 -2.67 -8.41
CA HIS A 42 -0.10 -2.27 -7.60
C HIS A 42 0.16 -3.24 -6.44
N ARG A 43 1.44 -3.50 -6.19
CA ARG A 43 1.99 -4.32 -5.11
C ARG A 43 2.92 -3.47 -4.26
N LEU A 44 2.78 -3.58 -2.95
CA LEU A 44 3.61 -2.91 -1.96
C LEU A 44 4.59 -3.92 -1.36
N LEU A 45 5.87 -3.63 -1.41
CA LEU A 45 6.92 -4.42 -0.74
C LEU A 45 7.34 -3.69 0.53
N ARG A 46 7.08 -4.29 1.69
CA ARG A 46 7.39 -3.72 3.01
C ARG A 46 8.46 -4.53 3.71
N SER A 47 9.37 -3.84 4.38
CA SER A 47 10.35 -4.47 5.25
C SER A 47 9.82 -4.55 6.69
N ALA A 48 9.59 -5.77 7.20
CA ALA A 48 9.22 -5.96 8.61
C ALA A 48 10.45 -6.13 9.51
N LYS A 49 11.56 -6.61 8.95
CA LYS A 49 12.83 -6.78 9.64
C LYS A 49 13.94 -6.59 8.64
N ASN A 50 14.92 -5.77 8.96
CA ASN A 50 16.11 -5.60 8.14
C ASN A 50 17.33 -5.38 9.02
N ARG A 51 18.19 -6.39 9.16
CA ARG A 51 19.44 -6.25 9.93
C ARG A 51 20.53 -5.47 9.19
N PHE A 52 20.33 -5.15 7.92
CA PHE A 52 21.31 -4.48 7.06
C PHE A 52 20.88 -3.07 6.65
N GLY A 53 19.76 -2.56 7.16
CA GLY A 53 19.22 -1.25 6.74
C GLY A 53 17.91 -0.91 7.45
N SER A 54 17.18 0.07 6.89
CA SER A 54 15.91 0.51 7.47
C SER A 54 14.78 -0.50 7.22
N THR A 55 13.81 -0.50 8.13
CA THR A 55 12.50 -1.17 7.94
C THR A 55 11.45 -0.23 7.33
N ASP A 56 11.72 1.07 7.32
CA ASP A 56 10.75 2.07 6.86
C ASP A 56 10.70 2.16 5.33
N GLU A 57 11.54 1.42 4.61
CA GLU A 57 11.51 1.42 3.15
C GLU A 57 10.27 0.71 2.61
N LEU A 58 9.59 1.40 1.70
CA LEU A 58 8.47 0.89 0.92
C LEU A 58 8.92 0.73 -0.53
N GLY A 59 8.69 -0.43 -1.13
CA GLY A 59 8.78 -0.62 -2.59
C GLY A 59 7.39 -0.57 -3.19
N VAL A 60 7.19 0.21 -4.25
CA VAL A 60 5.92 0.25 -4.99
C VAL A 60 6.16 -0.36 -6.36
N PHE A 61 5.37 -1.36 -6.72
CA PHE A 61 5.49 -2.07 -7.98
C PHE A 61 4.13 -2.19 -8.66
N GLU A 62 4.13 -2.23 -9.98
CA GLU A 62 2.95 -2.53 -10.80
C GLU A 62 3.18 -3.82 -11.57
N MET A 63 2.17 -4.69 -11.61
CA MET A 63 2.20 -5.89 -12.45
C MET A 63 1.78 -5.53 -13.88
N SER A 64 2.73 -5.50 -14.80
CA SER A 64 2.50 -5.35 -16.24
C SER A 64 2.54 -6.72 -16.95
N GLU A 65 2.28 -6.73 -18.26
CA GLU A 65 2.41 -7.93 -19.09
C GLU A 65 3.83 -8.51 -19.08
N HIS A 66 4.84 -7.67 -18.78
CA HIS A 66 6.24 -8.07 -18.69
C HIS A 66 6.68 -8.45 -17.27
N GLY A 67 5.79 -8.37 -16.28
CA GLY A 67 6.06 -8.69 -14.88
C GLY A 67 5.99 -7.49 -13.95
N LEU A 68 6.61 -7.60 -12.77
CA LEU A 68 6.64 -6.53 -11.77
C LEU A 68 7.61 -5.42 -12.18
N GLN A 69 7.08 -4.21 -12.39
CA GLN A 69 7.85 -3.01 -12.69
C GLN A 69 7.82 -2.06 -11.49
N ALA A 70 8.96 -1.46 -11.15
CA ALA A 70 9.03 -0.48 -10.06
C ALA A 70 8.34 0.84 -10.47
N VAL A 71 7.47 1.34 -9.60
CA VAL A 71 6.80 2.63 -9.77
C VAL A 71 7.65 3.72 -9.12
N LEU A 72 8.09 4.69 -9.93
CA LEU A 72 8.93 5.79 -9.45
C LEU A 72 8.09 6.87 -8.75
N ASN A 73 6.91 7.19 -9.30
CA ASN A 73 6.00 8.18 -8.76
C ASN A 73 4.70 7.51 -8.27
N PRO A 74 4.64 7.09 -6.99
CA PRO A 74 3.43 6.48 -6.44
C PRO A 74 2.22 7.43 -6.37
N SER A 75 2.41 8.74 -6.52
CA SER A 75 1.28 9.69 -6.46
C SER A 75 0.34 9.53 -7.65
N GLU A 76 0.83 9.10 -8.82
CA GLU A 76 0.02 8.84 -10.02
C GLU A 76 -1.03 7.74 -9.78
N MET A 77 -0.79 6.83 -8.84
CA MET A 77 -1.75 5.79 -8.47
C MET A 77 -3.00 6.35 -7.77
N PHE A 78 -2.88 7.50 -7.09
CA PHE A 78 -3.91 8.03 -6.19
C PHE A 78 -4.47 9.38 -6.62
N LEU A 79 -3.97 9.96 -7.70
CA LEU A 79 -4.45 11.21 -8.29
C LEU A 79 -5.28 10.89 -9.52
N THR A 80 -6.47 11.49 -9.61
CA THR A 80 -7.29 11.36 -10.81
C THR A 80 -6.76 12.34 -11.87
N GLU A 81 -6.67 11.93 -13.13
CA GLU A 81 -6.46 12.87 -14.23
C GLU A 81 -7.73 13.70 -14.40
N HIS A 82 -7.62 15.01 -14.16
CA HIS A 82 -8.70 15.95 -14.37
C HIS A 82 -8.50 16.64 -15.72
N ASP A 83 -9.51 16.58 -16.59
CA ASP A 83 -9.50 17.34 -17.83
C ASP A 83 -9.40 18.84 -17.51
N SER A 84 -8.51 19.53 -18.23
CA SER A 84 -8.19 20.95 -18.08
C SER A 84 -9.41 21.88 -18.13
N ASP A 85 -10.54 21.40 -18.67
CA ASP A 85 -11.79 22.13 -18.87
C ASP A 85 -12.77 22.01 -17.68
N SER A 86 -12.45 21.23 -16.64
CA SER A 86 -13.30 21.03 -15.46
C SER A 86 -13.05 22.11 -14.40
N GLU A 87 -13.69 23.27 -14.55
CA GLU A 87 -13.34 24.49 -13.80
C GLU A 87 -13.63 24.47 -12.28
N ILE A 88 -14.34 23.50 -11.69
CA ILE A 88 -14.52 23.44 -10.22
C ILE A 88 -14.65 22.00 -9.72
N LEU A 89 -13.60 21.46 -9.10
CA LEU A 89 -13.63 20.18 -8.39
C LEU A 89 -14.11 20.36 -6.93
N ALA A 90 -15.38 20.74 -6.77
CA ALA A 90 -15.97 20.89 -5.44
C ALA A 90 -15.99 19.53 -4.70
N GLY A 91 -15.49 19.50 -3.46
CA GLY A 91 -15.42 18.28 -2.65
C GLY A 91 -14.15 17.45 -2.85
N LEU A 92 -13.16 17.96 -3.59
CA LEU A 92 -11.86 17.32 -3.75
C LEU A 92 -10.79 18.03 -2.94
N ALA A 93 -9.95 17.27 -2.25
CA ALA A 93 -8.77 17.77 -1.56
C ALA A 93 -7.59 16.82 -1.76
N VAL A 94 -6.40 17.36 -2.03
CA VAL A 94 -5.17 16.56 -2.11
C VAL A 94 -4.48 16.58 -0.74
N ALA A 95 -4.13 15.41 -0.23
CA ALA A 95 -3.38 15.25 1.01
C ALA A 95 -2.06 14.55 0.73
N VAL A 96 -0.99 14.94 1.44
CA VAL A 96 0.28 14.21 1.42
C VAL A 96 0.28 13.21 2.55
N VAL A 97 0.51 11.94 2.22
CA VAL A 97 0.60 10.85 3.20
C VAL A 97 2.03 10.33 3.24
N LEU A 98 2.49 10.02 4.46
CA LEU A 98 3.71 9.26 4.69
C LEU A 98 3.34 7.81 4.97
N ASP A 99 3.97 6.90 4.23
CA ASP A 99 3.89 5.47 4.47
C ASP A 99 5.31 4.90 4.49
N GLY A 100 5.81 4.62 5.70
CA GLY A 100 7.23 4.41 5.94
C GLY A 100 8.04 5.66 5.58
N SER A 101 9.07 5.50 4.74
CA SER A 101 9.94 6.56 4.24
C SER A 101 9.44 7.20 2.94
N ARG A 102 8.38 6.66 2.32
CA ARG A 102 7.82 7.22 1.08
C ARG A 102 6.70 8.20 1.38
N THR A 103 6.78 9.36 0.72
CA THR A 103 5.71 10.35 0.63
C THR A 103 5.00 10.20 -0.70
N PHE A 104 3.67 10.21 -0.68
CA PHE A 104 2.87 10.34 -1.90
C PHE A 104 1.63 11.18 -1.66
N ALA A 105 1.17 11.83 -2.72
CA ALA A 105 -0.09 12.56 -2.71
C ALA A 105 -1.25 11.58 -2.91
N ILE A 106 -2.31 11.77 -2.13
CA ILE A 106 -3.59 11.07 -2.29
C ILE A 106 -4.69 12.09 -2.54
N GLU A 107 -5.63 11.72 -3.39
CA GLU A 107 -6.85 12.49 -3.60
C GLU A 107 -7.95 12.02 -2.62
N VAL A 108 -8.49 12.94 -1.84
CA VAL A 108 -9.64 12.73 -0.95
C VAL A 108 -10.85 13.39 -1.57
N GLN A 109 -11.88 12.60 -1.83
CA GLN A 109 -13.13 13.07 -2.40
C GLN A 109 -14.26 12.98 -1.37
N ALA A 110 -15.11 14.01 -1.35
CA ALA A 110 -16.25 14.13 -0.48
C ALA A 110 -17.45 14.67 -1.27
N LEU A 111 -18.57 13.95 -1.18
CA LEU A 111 -19.86 14.38 -1.72
C LEU A 111 -20.82 14.65 -0.57
N SER A 112 -21.25 15.91 -0.44
CA SER A 112 -22.26 16.30 0.54
C SER A 112 -23.60 16.49 -0.15
N VAL A 113 -24.64 15.86 0.37
CA VAL A 113 -26.02 15.97 -0.12
C VAL A 113 -26.95 16.37 1.03
N PRO A 114 -27.97 17.22 0.80
CA PRO A 114 -28.95 17.56 1.82
C PRO A 114 -29.63 16.30 2.38
N GLY A 115 -29.61 16.15 3.71
CA GLY A 115 -30.26 15.04 4.40
C GLY A 115 -31.74 15.31 4.70
N SER A 116 -32.55 14.24 4.78
CA SER A 116 -33.91 14.33 5.34
C SER A 116 -33.84 14.53 6.86
N LEU A 117 -34.76 15.32 7.41
CA LEU A 117 -34.76 15.72 8.82
C LEU A 117 -34.76 14.48 9.75
N GLY A 118 -33.67 14.29 10.49
CA GLY A 118 -33.59 13.26 11.55
C GLY A 118 -32.57 12.13 11.35
N GLN A 119 -31.94 11.99 10.18
CA GLN A 119 -30.85 11.01 9.99
C GLN A 119 -29.74 11.54 9.06
N GLY A 120 -28.62 11.98 9.65
CA GLY A 120 -27.37 12.21 8.91
C GLY A 120 -26.56 10.92 8.81
N LYS A 121 -26.16 10.52 7.61
CA LYS A 121 -25.32 9.33 7.38
C LYS A 121 -23.97 9.76 6.82
N VAL A 122 -22.90 9.45 7.55
CA VAL A 122 -21.51 9.61 7.08
C VAL A 122 -20.98 8.24 6.69
N VAL A 123 -20.48 8.12 5.46
CA VAL A 123 -19.82 6.91 4.96
C VAL A 123 -18.42 7.32 4.52
N GLY A 124 -17.41 6.61 4.99
CA GLY A 124 -16.02 6.88 4.65
C GLY A 124 -15.15 5.66 4.89
N THR A 125 -13.87 5.79 4.58
CA THR A 125 -12.85 4.78 4.86
C THR A 125 -12.73 4.57 6.38
N LYS A 126 -12.97 3.34 6.84
CA LYS A 126 -12.87 2.99 8.25
C LYS A 126 -11.41 3.06 8.68
N SER A 127 -11.07 3.98 9.58
CA SER A 127 -9.77 3.98 10.25
C SER A 127 -9.64 2.71 11.10
N LYS A 128 -8.72 1.81 10.74
CA LYS A 128 -8.15 0.87 11.69
C LYS A 128 -7.17 1.67 12.53
N ARG A 129 -7.60 2.10 13.73
CA ARG A 129 -6.66 2.54 14.76
C ARG A 129 -5.68 1.38 15.00
N VAL A 130 -4.41 1.60 14.67
CA VAL A 130 -3.29 0.80 15.17
C VAL A 130 -2.97 1.30 16.57
#